data_AF-A0A957JI18-F1
#
_entry.id   AF-A0A957JI18-F1
#
_cell.length_a   1.000
_cell.length_b   1.000
_cell.length_c   1.000
_cell.angle_alpha   90.00
_cell.angle_beta   90.00
_cell.angle_gamma   90.00
#
_symmetry.space_group_name_H-M   'P 1'
#
loop_
_entity.id
_entity.type
_entity.pdbx_description
1 polymer ?
#
loop_
_entity_poly.entity_id
_entity_poly.type
_entity_poly.pdbx_seq_one_letter_code
_entity_poly.pdbx_strand_id
1 'polypeptide(L)' 'PPGRVVLVSLTEGTTLASRAVIGAWKSFYRLSPLSMGGCRPIRLTHALLKAGFSRVQRQVVVQLGMPSEVVVAQW' A
#
# COMPACT_ATOMS: atom_id res chain seq x y z
N PRO A 1 -9.27 -26.02 5.77
CA PRO A 1 -8.98 -25.21 4.55
C PRO A 1 -7.89 -24.18 4.86
N PRO A 2 -6.97 -23.88 3.93
CA PRO A 2 -5.97 -22.82 4.14
C PRO A 2 -6.67 -21.46 4.19
N GLY A 3 -6.37 -20.66 5.22
CA GLY A 3 -6.93 -19.31 5.34
C GLY A 3 -6.30 -18.36 4.31
N ARG A 4 -7.08 -17.40 3.84
CA ARG A 4 -6.60 -16.35 2.92
C ARG A 4 -6.85 -14.98 3.51
N VAL A 5 -5.93 -14.06 3.25
CA VAL A 5 -6.07 -12.65 3.58
C VAL A 5 -5.94 -11.82 2.31
N VAL A 6 -6.82 -10.82 2.16
CA VAL A 6 -6.77 -9.84 1.08
C VAL A 6 -6.73 -8.47 1.73
N LEU A 7 -5.68 -7.70 1.44
CA LEU A 7 -5.48 -6.36 1.98
C LEU A 7 -5.33 -5.36 0.84
N VAL A 8 -5.88 -4.17 1.05
CA VAL A 8 -5.70 -3.04 0.14
C VAL A 8 -5.16 -1.87 0.95
N SER A 9 -4.07 -1.26 0.48
CA SER A 9 -3.50 -0.07 1.12
C SER A 9 -2.88 0.84 0.08
N LEU A 10 -2.81 2.13 0.41
CA LEU A 10 -1.97 3.07 -0.32
C LEU A 10 -0.50 2.58 -0.26
N THR A 11 0.18 2.61 -1.39
CA THR A 11 1.57 2.14 -1.52
C THR A 11 2.48 3.22 -2.09
N GLU A 12 3.76 2.90 -2.21
CA GLU A 12 4.69 3.76 -2.91
C GLU A 12 4.44 3.76 -4.41
N GLY A 13 4.60 4.93 -5.04
CA GLY A 13 4.39 5.08 -6.47
C GLY A 13 5.27 4.14 -7.29
N THR A 14 4.64 3.34 -8.15
CA THR A 14 5.31 2.42 -9.08
C THR A 14 5.70 3.10 -10.39
N THR A 15 4.97 4.14 -10.80
CA THR A 15 5.24 4.98 -11.98
C THR A 15 5.76 6.36 -11.59
N LEU A 16 6.44 7.08 -12.49
CA LEU A 16 6.95 8.44 -12.21
C LEU A 16 5.83 9.41 -11.75
N ALA A 17 4.67 9.37 -12.42
CA ALA A 17 3.51 10.16 -12.03
C ALA A 17 3.00 9.80 -10.62
N SER A 18 2.85 8.51 -10.31
CA SER A 18 2.42 8.06 -8.97
C SER A 18 3.45 8.39 -7.88
N ARG A 19 4.75 8.41 -8.21
CA ARG A 19 5.81 8.85 -7.28
C ARG A 19 5.70 10.33 -6.96
N ALA A 20 5.40 11.17 -7.95
CA ALA A 20 5.17 12.60 -7.73
C ALA A 20 3.92 12.84 -6.85
N VAL A 21 2.82 12.14 -7.13
CA VAL A 21 1.59 12.20 -6.32
C VAL A 21 1.86 11.75 -4.88
N ILE A 22 2.55 10.63 -4.68
CA ILE A 22 2.92 10.16 -3.35
C ILE A 22 3.93 11.10 -2.67
N GLY A 23 4.81 11.76 -3.41
CA GLY A 23 5.72 12.79 -2.87
C GLY A 23 4.95 14.00 -2.33
N ALA A 24 3.94 14.46 -3.07
CA ALA A 24 3.03 15.50 -2.61
C ALA A 24 2.21 15.03 -1.40
N TRP A 25 1.71 13.79 -1.43
CA TRP A 25 0.97 13.16 -0.33
C TRP A 25 1.81 13.08 0.95
N LYS A 26 3.06 12.59 0.86
CA LYS A 26 4.01 12.55 1.99
C LYS A 26 4.31 13.95 2.51
N SER A 27 4.39 14.95 1.64
CA SER A 27 4.62 16.35 2.03
C SER A 27 3.43 16.94 2.78
N PHE A 28 2.22 16.71 2.28
CA PHE A 28 0.99 17.10 2.97
C PHE A 28 0.83 16.35 4.30
N TYR A 29 1.32 15.11 4.40
CA TYR A 29 1.21 14.28 5.60
C TYR A 29 2.10 14.79 6.72
N ARG A 30 3.25 15.40 6.38
CA ARG A 30 4.11 16.08 7.36
C ARG A 30 3.45 17.32 7.96
N LEU A 31 2.55 17.97 7.23
CA LEU A 31 1.88 19.19 7.68
C LEU A 31 0.66 18.87 8.55
N SER A 32 -0.17 17.91 8.14
CA SER A 32 -1.34 17.51 8.91
C SER A 32 -1.69 16.03 8.68
N PRO A 33 -1.13 15.11 9.49
CA PRO A 33 -1.41 13.69 9.37
C PRO A 33 -2.85 13.32 9.73
N LEU A 34 -3.49 14.12 10.59
CA LEU A 34 -4.88 13.92 11.04
C LEU A 34 -5.90 14.19 9.93
N SER A 35 -5.68 15.20 9.08
CA SER A 35 -6.59 15.50 7.96
C SER A 35 -6.57 14.45 6.85
N MET A 36 -5.57 13.56 6.83
CA MET A 36 -5.50 12.45 5.88
C MET A 36 -5.92 11.10 6.47
N GLY A 37 -6.62 11.13 7.61
CA GLY A 37 -7.09 9.92 8.28
C GLY A 37 -5.95 9.00 8.74
N GLY A 38 -4.72 9.52 8.86
CA GLY A 38 -3.54 8.76 9.26
C GLY A 38 -2.99 7.79 8.20
N CYS A 39 -3.60 7.69 7.01
CA CYS A 39 -3.18 6.71 6.00
C CYS A 39 -1.77 7.02 5.46
N ARG A 40 -0.86 6.04 5.54
CA ARG A 40 0.52 6.14 5.06
C ARG A 40 0.76 5.19 3.90
N PRO A 41 1.59 5.57 2.90
CA PRO A 41 2.09 4.63 1.91
C PRO A 41 2.92 3.56 2.63
N ILE A 42 2.46 2.32 2.64
CA ILE A 42 3.18 1.19 3.27
C ILE A 42 3.28 0.01 2.31
N ARG A 43 4.35 -0.77 2.45
CA ARG A 43 4.57 -1.99 1.67
C ARG A 43 4.09 -3.21 2.45
N LEU A 44 2.86 -3.65 2.17
CA LEU A 44 2.19 -4.74 2.90
C LEU A 44 2.87 -6.10 2.74
N THR A 45 3.54 -6.34 1.61
CA THR A 45 4.19 -7.63 1.30
C THR A 45 5.14 -8.08 2.41
N HIS A 46 6.00 -7.18 2.91
CA HIS A 46 7.00 -7.54 3.90
C HIS A 46 6.38 -7.83 5.28
N ALA A 47 5.34 -7.08 5.66
CA ALA A 47 4.61 -7.30 6.89
C ALA A 47 3.91 -8.67 6.90
N LEU A 48 3.29 -9.06 5.77
CA LEU A 48 2.62 -10.36 5.63
C LEU A 48 3.59 -11.54 5.69
N LEU A 49 4.73 -11.44 4.99
CA LEU A 49 5.78 -12.45 5.06
C LEU A 49 6.31 -12.62 6.50
N LYS A 50 6.53 -11.50 7.21
CA LYS A 50 6.98 -11.52 8.61
C LYS A 50 5.93 -12.11 9.56
N ALA A 51 4.64 -11.96 9.23
CA ALA A 51 3.53 -12.53 9.98
C ALA A 51 3.30 -14.03 9.71
N GLY A 52 4.13 -14.67 8.87
CA GLY A 52 4.04 -16.11 8.57
C GLY A 52 3.15 -16.46 7.40
N PHE A 53 2.62 -15.47 6.67
CA PHE A 53 1.88 -15.75 5.44
C PHE A 53 2.83 -16.14 4.30
N SER A 54 2.38 -17.08 3.48
CA SER A 54 3.04 -17.59 2.30
C SER A 54 2.24 -17.26 1.03
N ARG A 55 2.85 -17.50 -0.15
CA ARG A 55 2.26 -17.24 -1.48
C ARG A 55 1.69 -15.82 -1.64
N VAL A 56 2.47 -14.83 -1.21
CA VAL A 56 2.07 -13.43 -1.25
C VAL A 56 2.07 -12.94 -2.70
N GLN A 57 0.88 -12.69 -3.24
CA GLN A 57 0.67 -12.06 -4.55
C GLN A 57 0.42 -10.57 -4.37
N ARG A 58 1.14 -9.75 -5.13
CA ARG A 58 1.07 -8.29 -5.05
C ARG A 58 0.68 -7.71 -6.40
N GLN A 59 -0.34 -6.88 -6.40
CA GLN A 59 -0.73 -6.08 -7.57
C GLN A 59 -0.85 -4.62 -7.17
N VAL A 60 -0.42 -3.70 -8.04
CA VAL A 60 -0.61 -2.26 -7.83
C VAL A 60 -1.53 -1.74 -8.90
N VAL A 61 -2.61 -1.09 -8.47
CA VAL A 61 -3.57 -0.41 -9.32
C VAL A 61 -3.39 1.08 -9.08
N VAL A 62 -3.11 1.84 -10.14
CA VAL A 62 -3.01 3.29 -10.08
C VAL A 62 -4.27 3.88 -10.68
N GLN A 63 -5.09 4.52 -9.86
CA GLN A 63 -6.33 5.18 -10.31
C GLN A 63 -6.26 6.67 -9.96
N LEU A 64 -6.49 7.55 -10.94
CA LEU A 64 -6.37 9.01 -10.78
C LEU A 64 -5.02 9.44 -10.17
N GLY A 65 -3.94 8.71 -10.47
CA GLY A 65 -2.59 8.96 -9.94
C GLY A 65 -2.35 8.43 -8.51
N MET A 66 -3.37 7.91 -7.83
CA MET A 66 -3.24 7.27 -6.52
C MET A 66 -2.86 5.79 -6.66
N PRO A 67 -1.67 5.37 -6.19
CA PRO A 67 -1.25 3.98 -6.24
C PRO A 67 -1.81 3.20 -5.04
N SER A 68 -2.69 2.24 -5.32
CA SER A 68 -3.24 1.29 -4.36
C SER A 68 -2.63 -0.08 -4.57
N GLU A 69 -2.01 -0.64 -3.53
CA GLU A 69 -1.51 -2.01 -3.52
C GLU A 69 -2.58 -2.95 -2.98
N VAL A 70 -2.86 -3.98 -3.77
CA VAL A 70 -3.68 -5.14 -3.40
C VAL A 70 -2.74 -6.30 -3.13
N VAL A 71 -2.83 -6.89 -1.94
CA VAL A 71 -2.04 -8.07 -1.57
C VAL A 71 -2.95 -9.20 -1.17
N VAL A 72 -2.69 -10.37 -1.76
CA VAL A 72 -3.36 -11.64 -1.43
C VAL A 72 -2.32 -12.58 -0.85
N ALA A 73 -2.59 -13.16 0.32
CA ALA A 73 -1.69 -14.11 0.95
C ALA A 73 -2.44 -15.26 1.62
N GLN A 74 -1.72 -16.36 1.91
CA GLN A 74 -2.25 -17.59 2.51
C GLN A 74 -1.45 -17.92 3.78
N TRP A 75 -2.09 -18.42 4.84
CA TRP A 75 -1.39 -18.87 6.06
C TRP A 75 -1.32 -20.39 6.09
#